data_AF-A0A7J4KSD9-F1
#
_entry.id   AF-A0A7J4KSD9-F1
#
_cell.length_a   1.000
_cell.length_b   1.000
_cell.length_c   1.000
_cell.angle_alpha   90.00
_cell.angle_beta   90.00
_cell.angle_gamma   90.00
#
_symmetry.space_group_name_H-M   'P 1'
#
loop_
_entity.id
_entity.type
_entity.pdbx_description
1 polymer ?
#
loop_
_entity_poly.entity_id
_entity_poly.type
_entity_poly.pdbx_seq_one_letter_code
_entity_poly.pdbx_strand_id
1 'polypeptide(L)'
;IYDLTWEELLRVHIGQATDIYWHKGKKANITEAEYLQMCVNKTGVLARYSCRLGSILGNGSKEQTEALGKFGESIGVAFQIQDDILNLVGEEFQKGKGVGEDIHEGKRTLMVIYTLGKASEAEKKRLIEILNS
;
A
#
# COMPACT_ATOMS: atom_id res chain seq x y z
N ILE A 1 -24.05 9.41 -2.71
CA ILE A 1 -22.90 9.92 -1.92
C ILE A 1 -22.70 9.05 -0.68
N TYR A 2 -23.71 8.84 0.18
CA TYR A 2 -23.57 7.98 1.37
C TYR A 2 -23.03 6.57 1.08
N ASP A 3 -23.57 5.86 0.09
CA ASP A 3 -23.10 4.51 -0.27
C ASP A 3 -21.62 4.53 -0.72
N LEU A 4 -21.26 5.50 -1.56
CA LEU A 4 -19.88 5.73 -1.98
C LEU A 4 -18.97 5.96 -0.77
N THR A 5 -19.33 6.88 0.13
CA THR A 5 -18.55 7.17 1.32
C THR A 5 -18.38 5.93 2.20
N TRP A 6 -19.47 5.19 2.42
CA TRP A 6 -19.44 3.96 3.23
C TRP A 6 -18.51 2.90 2.62
N GLU A 7 -18.63 2.63 1.32
CA GLU A 7 -17.80 1.64 0.63
C GLU A 7 -16.30 2.02 0.66
N GLU A 8 -15.97 3.28 0.41
CA GLU A 8 -14.59 3.76 0.40
C GLU A 8 -13.99 3.74 1.83
N LEU A 9 -14.77 4.11 2.85
CA LEU A 9 -14.34 4.02 4.25
C LEU A 9 -14.16 2.58 4.75
N LEU A 10 -15.02 1.66 4.33
CA LEU A 10 -14.86 0.25 4.65
C LEU A 10 -13.58 -0.31 4.02
N ARG A 11 -13.29 0.07 2.76
CA ARG A 11 -12.09 -0.37 2.05
C ARG A 11 -10.80 0.11 2.72
N VAL A 12 -10.71 1.36 3.17
CA VAL A 12 -9.52 1.85 3.92
C VAL A 12 -9.25 1.02 5.17
N HIS A 13 -10.30 0.62 5.89
CA HIS A 13 -10.14 -0.24 7.07
C HIS A 13 -9.70 -1.66 6.70
N ILE A 14 -10.24 -2.23 5.63
CA ILE A 14 -9.81 -3.55 5.13
C ILE A 14 -8.36 -3.50 4.65
N GLY A 15 -7.96 -2.46 3.93
CA GLY A 15 -6.58 -2.26 3.47
C GLY A 15 -5.60 -2.20 4.64
N GLN A 16 -5.90 -1.37 5.65
CA GLN A 16 -5.09 -1.26 6.86
C GLN A 16 -5.04 -2.56 7.68
N ALA A 17 -6.18 -3.25 7.82
CA ALA A 17 -6.22 -4.52 8.54
C ALA A 17 -5.42 -5.61 7.83
N THR A 18 -5.49 -5.65 6.49
CA THR A 18 -4.71 -6.58 5.65
C THR A 18 -3.22 -6.35 5.84
N ASP A 19 -2.82 -5.08 5.82
CA ASP A 19 -1.44 -4.67 6.02
C ASP A 19 -0.91 -5.14 7.38
N ILE A 20 -1.61 -4.79 8.47
CA ILE A 20 -1.26 -5.20 9.85
C ILE A 20 -1.20 -6.73 9.99
N TYR A 21 -2.12 -7.45 9.34
CA TYR A 21 -2.13 -8.92 9.36
C TYR A 21 -0.84 -9.50 8.75
N TRP A 22 -0.33 -8.91 7.66
CA TRP A 22 0.93 -9.32 7.04
C TRP A 22 2.15 -8.97 7.88
N HIS A 23 2.16 -7.78 8.48
CA HIS A 23 3.24 -7.33 9.38
C HIS A 23 3.43 -8.30 10.55
N LYS A 24 2.32 -8.83 11.09
CA LYS A 24 2.35 -9.84 12.16
C LYS A 24 2.79 -11.25 11.71
N GLY A 25 3.33 -11.39 10.50
CA GLY A 25 3.82 -12.65 9.94
C GLY A 25 2.73 -13.70 9.71
N LYS A 26 1.45 -13.29 9.66
CA LYS A 26 0.32 -14.24 9.57
C LYS A 26 0.04 -14.76 8.15
N LYS A 27 0.78 -14.26 7.16
CA LYS A 27 0.78 -14.76 5.78
C LYS A 27 2.23 -14.84 5.29
N ALA A 28 2.66 -16.03 4.87
CA ALA A 28 4.03 -16.27 4.46
C ALA A 28 4.31 -15.84 3.00
N ASN A 29 3.40 -16.16 2.09
CA ASN A 29 3.56 -15.92 0.66
C ASN A 29 2.58 -14.84 0.21
N ILE A 30 3.07 -13.60 0.18
CA ILE A 30 2.35 -12.44 -0.36
C ILE A 30 2.83 -12.21 -1.78
N THR A 31 1.91 -12.09 -2.71
CA THR A 31 2.21 -11.82 -4.12
C THR A 31 2.20 -10.32 -4.40
N GLU A 32 2.85 -9.89 -5.50
CA GLU A 32 2.82 -8.50 -5.95
C GLU A 32 1.38 -8.02 -6.19
N ALA A 33 0.53 -8.86 -6.79
CA ALA A 33 -0.88 -8.55 -7.03
C ALA A 33 -1.65 -8.30 -5.73
N GLU A 34 -1.40 -9.11 -4.69
CA GLU A 34 -1.99 -8.89 -3.37
C GLU A 34 -1.51 -7.58 -2.77
N TYR A 35 -0.21 -7.28 -2.83
CA TYR A 35 0.34 -6.02 -2.34
C TYR A 35 -0.29 -4.81 -3.03
N LEU A 36 -0.40 -4.84 -4.36
CA LEU A 36 -1.05 -3.76 -5.12
C LEU A 36 -2.52 -3.61 -4.71
N GLN A 37 -3.23 -4.72 -4.50
CA GLN A 37 -4.62 -4.69 -4.03
C GLN A 37 -4.76 -4.12 -2.62
N MET A 38 -3.81 -4.42 -1.73
CA MET A 38 -3.73 -3.81 -0.39
C MET A 38 -3.51 -2.30 -0.52
N CYS A 39 -2.57 -1.84 -1.36
CA CYS A 39 -2.32 -0.43 -1.60
C CYS A 39 -3.56 0.30 -2.15
N VAL A 40 -4.25 -0.30 -3.14
CA VAL A 40 -5.52 0.22 -3.66
C VAL A 40 -6.53 0.43 -2.53
N ASN A 41 -6.66 -0.54 -1.62
CA ASN A 41 -7.61 -0.44 -0.52
C ASN A 41 -7.12 0.40 0.66
N LYS A 42 -5.83 0.68 0.82
CA LYS A 42 -5.28 1.43 1.97
C LYS A 42 -5.04 2.90 1.63
N THR A 43 -4.27 3.17 0.57
CA THR A 43 -3.86 4.52 0.17
C THR A 43 -4.57 5.01 -1.09
N GLY A 44 -4.76 4.14 -2.07
CA GLY A 44 -5.46 4.45 -3.33
C GLY A 44 -6.91 4.89 -3.11
N VAL A 45 -7.58 4.26 -2.15
CA VAL A 45 -9.01 4.43 -1.86
C VAL A 45 -9.40 5.87 -1.50
N LEU A 46 -8.61 6.56 -0.68
CA LEU A 46 -8.96 7.92 -0.23
C LEU A 46 -8.71 8.95 -1.34
N ALA A 47 -7.68 8.74 -2.15
CA ALA A 47 -7.42 9.56 -3.34
C ALA A 47 -8.52 9.34 -4.40
N ARG A 48 -8.88 8.08 -4.68
CA ARG A 48 -10.03 7.72 -5.53
C ARG A 48 -11.31 8.38 -5.05
N TYR A 49 -11.62 8.25 -3.76
CA TYR A 49 -12.81 8.82 -3.15
C TYR A 49 -12.86 10.34 -3.32
N SER A 50 -11.75 11.04 -3.05
CA SER A 50 -11.65 12.50 -3.19
C SER A 50 -11.92 12.95 -4.63
N CYS A 51 -11.32 12.26 -5.62
CA CYS A 51 -11.54 12.52 -7.03
C CYS A 51 -12.99 12.26 -7.47
N ARG A 52 -13.59 11.13 -7.03
CA ARG A 52 -14.99 10.79 -7.35
C ARG A 52 -15.96 11.78 -6.73
N LEU A 53 -15.74 12.15 -5.45
CA LEU A 53 -16.58 13.11 -4.75
C LEU A 53 -16.52 14.49 -5.41
N GLY A 54 -15.32 14.97 -5.78
CA GLY A 54 -15.17 16.22 -6.52
C GLY A 54 -15.89 16.21 -7.86
N SER A 55 -15.81 15.10 -8.61
CA SER A 55 -16.54 14.95 -9.89
C SER A 55 -18.06 15.01 -9.69
N ILE A 56 -18.59 14.28 -8.70
CA ILE A 56 -20.03 14.26 -8.39
C ILE A 56 -20.53 15.67 -8.00
N LEU A 57 -19.81 16.36 -7.10
CA LEU A 57 -20.18 17.71 -6.67
C LEU A 57 -20.09 18.74 -7.82
N GLY A 58 -19.22 18.48 -8.80
CA GLY A 58 -19.08 19.27 -10.03
C GLY A 58 -20.08 18.89 -11.15
N ASN A 59 -21.07 18.03 -10.88
CA ASN A 59 -22.01 17.50 -11.87
C ASN A 59 -21.33 16.76 -13.04
N GLY A 60 -20.19 16.11 -12.79
CA GLY A 60 -19.51 15.27 -13.76
C GLY A 60 -20.32 14.04 -14.16
N SER A 61 -20.08 13.52 -15.36
CA SER A 61 -20.70 12.28 -15.81
C SER A 61 -20.18 11.07 -15.02
N LYS A 62 -20.88 9.93 -15.14
CA LYS A 62 -20.43 8.67 -14.53
C LYS A 62 -19.06 8.25 -15.08
N GLU A 63 -18.86 8.41 -16.38
CA GLU A 63 -17.61 8.07 -17.07
C GLU A 63 -16.45 8.95 -16.56
N GLN A 64 -16.69 10.26 -16.39
CA GLN A 64 -15.71 11.18 -15.82
C GLN A 64 -15.39 10.85 -14.36
N THR A 65 -16.41 10.53 -13.57
CA THR A 65 -16.27 10.14 -12.16
C THR A 65 -15.38 8.90 -12.03
N GLU A 66 -15.63 7.87 -12.84
CA GLU A 66 -14.84 6.64 -12.81
C GLU A 66 -13.42 6.84 -13.35
N ALA A 67 -13.23 7.65 -14.39
CA ALA A 67 -11.91 7.99 -14.91
C ALA A 67 -11.07 8.74 -13.87
N LEU A 68 -11.64 9.76 -13.22
CA LEU A 68 -11.00 10.51 -12.13
C LEU A 68 -10.73 9.61 -10.91
N GLY A 69 -11.65 8.69 -10.61
CA GLY A 69 -11.45 7.70 -9.56
C GLY A 69 -10.22 6.82 -9.81
N LYS A 70 -10.10 6.23 -11.01
CA LYS A 70 -8.93 5.42 -11.40
C LYS A 70 -7.63 6.20 -11.39
N PHE A 71 -7.68 7.46 -11.80
CA PHE A 71 -6.53 8.36 -11.73
C PHE A 71 -6.08 8.58 -10.28
N GLY A 72 -7.01 8.94 -9.38
CA GLY A 72 -6.72 9.12 -7.95
C GLY A 72 -6.19 7.84 -7.30
N GLU A 73 -6.80 6.69 -7.59
CA GLU A 73 -6.34 5.38 -7.11
C GLU A 73 -4.89 5.11 -7.51
N SER A 74 -4.56 5.29 -8.80
CA SER A 74 -3.22 5.04 -9.33
C SER A 74 -2.17 5.94 -8.67
N ILE A 75 -2.51 7.20 -8.40
CA ILE A 75 -1.65 8.12 -7.65
C ILE A 75 -1.42 7.62 -6.23
N GLY A 76 -2.47 7.22 -5.51
CA GLY A 76 -2.34 6.73 -4.13
C GLY A 76 -1.52 5.44 -4.02
N VAL A 77 -1.63 4.54 -5.01
CA VAL A 77 -0.78 3.34 -5.10
C VAL A 77 0.68 3.73 -5.38
N ALA A 78 0.92 4.60 -6.36
CA ALA A 78 2.27 5.06 -6.69
C ALA A 78 2.94 5.77 -5.51
N PHE A 79 2.18 6.55 -4.74
CA PHE A 79 2.65 7.22 -3.53
C PHE A 79 3.08 6.21 -2.46
N GLN A 80 2.31 5.15 -2.22
CA GLN A 80 2.70 4.11 -1.24
C GLN A 80 3.99 3.39 -1.66
N ILE A 81 4.14 3.05 -2.94
CA ILE A 81 5.37 2.43 -3.44
C ILE A 81 6.57 3.36 -3.26
N GLN A 82 6.39 4.66 -3.53
CA GLN A 82 7.43 5.65 -3.31
C GLN A 82 7.80 5.78 -1.83
N ASP A 83 6.81 5.83 -0.94
CA ASP A 83 7.02 5.90 0.52
C ASP A 83 7.81 4.68 1.04
N ASP A 84 7.44 3.46 0.62
CA ASP A 84 8.15 2.23 0.98
C ASP A 84 9.62 2.25 0.48
N ILE A 85 9.87 2.78 -0.73
CA ILE A 85 11.23 2.93 -1.28
C ILE A 85 12.01 3.96 -0.45
N LEU A 86 11.42 5.12 -0.18
CA LEU A 86 12.07 6.19 0.58
C LEU A 86 12.40 5.76 2.02
N ASN A 87 11.55 4.93 2.65
CA ASN A 87 11.85 4.33 3.95
C ASN A 87 13.10 3.45 3.92
N LEU A 88 13.31 2.73 2.81
CA LEU A 88 14.45 1.83 2.64
C LEU A 88 15.75 2.55 2.28
N VAL A 89 15.70 3.57 1.40
CA VAL A 89 16.92 4.15 0.79
C VAL A 89 17.15 5.64 1.08
N GLY A 90 16.16 6.37 1.58
CA GLY A 90 16.17 7.84 1.59
C GLY A 90 16.99 8.47 2.72
N GLU A 91 18.16 9.03 2.41
CA GLU A 91 19.07 9.72 3.36
C GLU A 91 18.42 10.84 4.20
N GLU A 92 17.46 11.58 3.65
CA GLU A 92 16.70 12.59 4.41
C GLU A 92 15.67 11.97 5.36
N PHE A 93 15.08 10.83 5.01
CA PHE A 93 14.20 10.05 5.89
C PHE A 93 14.98 9.45 7.07
N GLN A 94 16.27 9.15 6.86
CA GLN A 94 17.20 8.67 7.90
C GLN A 94 17.36 9.68 9.05
N LYS A 95 17.21 10.99 8.81
CA LYS A 95 17.39 12.04 9.82
C LYS A 95 16.22 12.15 10.81
N GLY A 96 15.05 11.60 10.47
CA GLY A 96 13.82 11.77 11.25
C GLY A 96 13.17 10.49 11.82
N LYS A 97 13.31 9.33 11.16
CA LYS A 97 12.55 8.11 11.50
C LYS A 97 13.39 6.83 11.67
N GLY A 98 14.72 6.91 11.53
CA GLY A 98 15.58 5.72 11.55
C GLY A 98 15.55 4.96 10.22
N VAL A 99 16.66 4.32 9.88
CA VAL A 99 16.84 3.67 8.56
C VAL A 99 16.13 2.32 8.55
N GLY A 100 15.28 2.08 7.53
CA GLY A 100 14.65 0.78 7.34
C GLY A 100 13.71 0.39 8.48
N GLU A 101 13.03 1.37 9.08
CA GLU A 101 11.97 1.14 10.07
C GLU A 101 10.96 0.12 9.54
N ASP A 102 10.64 0.17 8.24
CA ASP A 102 9.71 -0.78 7.65
C ASP A 102 10.20 -2.24 7.72
N ILE A 103 11.50 -2.45 7.56
CA ILE A 103 12.10 -3.79 7.69
C ILE A 103 12.06 -4.23 9.15
N HIS A 104 12.35 -3.32 10.10
CA HIS A 104 12.28 -3.62 11.52
C HIS A 104 10.85 -3.91 12.01
N GLU A 105 9.85 -3.23 11.44
CA GLU A 105 8.43 -3.47 11.72
C GLU A 105 7.87 -4.72 11.02
N GLY A 106 8.69 -5.44 10.24
CA GLY A 106 8.28 -6.64 9.51
C GLY A 106 7.37 -6.36 8.32
N LYS A 107 7.35 -5.12 7.80
CA LYS A 107 6.52 -4.73 6.65
C LYS A 107 6.83 -5.60 5.44
N ARG A 108 5.77 -6.01 4.75
CA ARG A 108 5.84 -6.83 3.53
C ARG A 108 5.72 -5.93 2.30
N THR A 109 6.66 -4.99 2.18
CA THR A 109 6.71 -4.02 1.07
C THR A 109 6.98 -4.71 -0.26
N LEU A 110 6.79 -3.99 -1.37
CA LEU A 110 7.03 -4.54 -2.71
C LEU A 110 8.46 -5.05 -2.90
N MET A 111 9.46 -4.34 -2.35
CA MET A 111 10.87 -4.73 -2.41
C MET A 111 11.13 -6.03 -1.66
N VAL A 112 10.47 -6.24 -0.51
CA VAL A 112 10.56 -7.49 0.26
C VAL A 112 9.95 -8.64 -0.54
N ILE A 113 8.75 -8.44 -1.08
CA ILE A 113 8.04 -9.45 -1.89
C ILE A 113 8.88 -9.85 -3.11
N TYR A 114 9.39 -8.85 -3.84
CA TYR A 114 10.24 -9.07 -5.01
C TYR A 114 11.52 -9.83 -4.65
N THR A 115 12.19 -9.43 -3.57
CA THR A 115 13.39 -10.11 -3.07
C THR A 115 13.11 -11.56 -2.70
N LEU A 116 12.03 -11.83 -1.97
CA LEU A 116 11.63 -13.20 -1.60
C LEU A 116 11.29 -14.08 -2.82
N GLY A 117 10.86 -13.48 -3.93
CA GLY A 117 10.61 -14.20 -5.18
C GLY A 117 11.88 -14.51 -6.01
N LYS A 118 13.00 -13.83 -5.76
CA LYS A 118 14.20 -13.90 -6.60
C LYS A 118 15.46 -14.40 -5.89
N ALA A 119 15.57 -14.18 -4.58
CA ALA A 119 16.77 -14.51 -3.81
C ALA A 119 16.97 -16.04 -3.68
N SER A 120 18.17 -16.45 -3.27
CA SER A 120 18.46 -17.84 -2.91
C SER A 120 17.70 -18.25 -1.63
N GLU A 121 17.51 -19.55 -1.41
CA GLU A 121 16.81 -20.04 -0.20
C GLU A 121 17.49 -19.59 1.10
N ALA A 122 18.83 -19.48 1.12
CA ALA A 122 19.58 -18.98 2.27
C ALA A 122 19.27 -17.50 2.54
N GLU A 123 19.23 -16.66 1.50
CA GLU A 123 18.90 -15.24 1.61
C GLU A 123 17.44 -15.01 1.99
N LYS A 124 16.51 -15.80 1.44
CA LYS A 124 15.08 -15.75 1.83
C LYS A 124 14.90 -16.04 3.31
N LYS A 125 15.55 -17.11 3.80
CA LYS A 125 15.50 -17.47 5.22
C LYS A 125 16.03 -16.32 6.08
N ARG A 126 17.18 -15.75 5.70
CA ARG A 126 17.78 -14.62 6.42
C ARG A 126 16.87 -13.40 6.45
N LEU A 127 16.25 -13.05 5.33
CA LEU A 127 15.32 -11.93 5.24
C LEU A 127 14.08 -12.17 6.12
N ILE A 128 13.53 -13.38 6.13
CA ILE A 128 12.39 -13.72 7.00
C ILE A 128 12.76 -13.64 8.48
N GLU A 129 13.97 -14.05 8.87
CA GLU A 129 14.46 -13.89 10.25
C GLU A 129 14.53 -12.41 10.66
N ILE A 130 15.01 -11.53 9.78
CA ILE A 130 15.06 -10.08 10.02
C ILE A 130 13.65 -9.50 10.15
N LEU A 131 12.72 -9.90 9.28
CA LEU A 131 11.34 -9.40 9.30
C LEU A 131 10.52 -9.89 10.51
N ASN A 132 11.03 -10.88 11.26
CA ASN A 132 10.37 -11.47 12.41
C ASN A 132 11.10 -11.17 13.74
N SER A 133 12.20 -10.40 13.71
CA SER A 133 12.98 -10.03 14.90
C SER A 133 12.35 -8.89 15.66
#